data_AF-A0A3D2G3N2-F1
#
_entry.id   AF-A0A3D2G3N2-F1
#
_cell.length_a   1.000
_cell.length_b   1.000
_cell.length_c   1.000
_cell.angle_alpha   90.00
_cell.angle_beta   90.00
_cell.angle_gamma   90.00
#
_symmetry.space_group_name_H-M   'P 1'
#
loop_
_entity.id
_entity.type
_entity.pdbx_description
1 polymer ?
#
loop_
_entity_poly.entity_id
_entity_poly.type
_entity_poly.pdbx_seq_one_letter_code
_entity_poly.pdbx_strand_id
1 'polypeptide(L)'
;ISQQLIPTADGHGRVAAFEVLHTNPAVRNLIREGKTHQLTSVMQTNRKAGMITMDDALLQLYAQHSISKDQVLQFAQDQESMKMKLM
;
A
#
# COMPACT_ATOMS: atom_id res chain seq x y z
N ILE A 1 0.31 4.16 -10.89
CA ILE A 1 -0.65 4.31 -9.78
C ILE A 1 -1.57 3.11 -9.83
N SER A 2 -1.71 2.40 -8.72
CA SER A 2 -2.72 1.36 -8.52
C SER A 2 -3.70 1.83 -7.45
N GLN A 3 -4.97 1.45 -7.56
CA GLN A 3 -6.02 1.90 -6.64
C GLN A 3 -6.92 0.74 -6.23
N GLN A 4 -7.37 0.77 -4.98
CA GLN A 4 -8.41 -0.12 -4.45
C GLN A 4 -9.48 0.70 -3.73
N LEU A 5 -10.75 0.39 -4.00
CA LEU A 5 -11.87 0.99 -3.29
C LEU A 5 -12.25 0.11 -2.11
N ILE A 6 -12.03 0.63 -0.90
CA ILE A 6 -12.26 -0.05 0.36
C ILE A 6 -13.58 0.46 0.94
N PRO A 7 -14.50 -0.40 1.38
CA PRO A 7 -15.68 0.06 2.12
C PRO A 7 -15.24 0.91 3.32
N THR A 8 -15.97 1.98 3.63
CA THR A 8 -15.68 2.80 4.81
C THR A 8 -16.03 2.04 6.09
N ALA A 9 -15.44 2.45 7.22
CA ALA A 9 -15.71 1.83 8.52
C ALA A 9 -17.20 1.91 8.94
N ASP A 10 -17.92 2.94 8.49
CA ASP A 10 -19.35 3.13 8.73
C ASP A 10 -20.26 2.36 7.75
N GLY A 11 -19.68 1.73 6.72
CA GLY A 11 -20.41 0.98 5.70
C GLY A 11 -21.25 1.83 4.72
N HIS A 12 -21.21 3.17 4.82
CA HIS A 12 -22.04 4.05 3.99
C HIS A 12 -21.37 4.52 2.70
N GLY A 13 -20.10 4.15 2.48
CA GLY A 13 -19.37 4.57 1.30
C GLY A 13 -18.13 3.72 1.02
N ARG A 14 -17.26 4.26 0.18
CA ARG A 14 -15.94 3.69 -0.12
C ARG A 14 -14.90 4.79 -0.13
N VAL A 15 -13.70 4.46 0.33
CA VAL A 15 -12.51 5.30 0.25
C VAL A 15 -11.47 4.62 -0.62
N ALA A 16 -10.71 5.41 -1.38
CA ALA A 16 -9.67 4.88 -2.27
C ALA A 16 -8.32 4.79 -1.54
N ALA A 17 -7.74 3.59 -1.50
CA ALA A 17 -6.33 3.38 -1.18
C ALA A 17 -5.50 3.48 -2.48
N PHE A 18 -4.39 4.21 -2.44
CA PHE A 18 -3.54 4.44 -3.60
C PHE A 18 -2.12 3.93 -3.37
N GLU A 19 -1.67 3.04 -4.25
CA GLU A 19 -0.26 2.67 -4.38
C GLU A 19 0.39 3.50 -5.49
N VAL A 20 1.52 4.10 -5.17
CA VAL A 20 2.25 5.03 -6.03
C VAL A 20 3.69 4.57 -6.19
N LEU A 21 4.03 4.14 -7.41
CA LEU A 21 5.39 3.82 -7.82
C LEU A 21 5.86 4.87 -8.84
N HIS A 22 6.92 5.62 -8.51
CA HIS A 22 7.55 6.53 -9.46
C HIS A 22 8.67 5.83 -10.23
N THR A 23 8.80 6.13 -11.52
CA THR A 23 9.84 5.53 -12.35
C THR A 23 11.17 6.26 -12.16
N ASN A 24 12.05 5.73 -11.31
CA ASN A 24 13.43 6.19 -11.13
C ASN A 24 14.46 5.22 -11.78
N PRO A 25 15.77 5.53 -11.81
CA PRO A 25 16.77 4.62 -12.38
C PRO A 25 16.79 3.23 -11.74
N ALA A 26 16.59 3.12 -10.42
CA ALA A 26 16.55 1.82 -9.73
C ALA A 26 15.37 0.97 -10.19
N VAL A 27 14.16 1.54 -10.26
CA VAL A 27 12.95 0.88 -10.77
C VAL A 27 13.15 0.41 -12.20
N ARG A 28 13.72 1.26 -13.08
CA ARG A 28 14.01 0.89 -14.47
C ARG A 28 14.96 -0.30 -14.57
N ASN A 29 16.00 -0.33 -13.75
CA ASN A 29 16.97 -1.44 -13.73
C ASN A 29 16.33 -2.74 -13.23
N LEU A 30 15.55 -2.68 -12.15
CA LEU A 30 14.83 -3.85 -11.63
C LEU A 30 13.86 -4.45 -12.65
N ILE A 31 13.16 -3.61 -13.41
CA ILE A 31 12.27 -4.08 -14.49
C ILE A 31 13.08 -4.76 -15.60
N ARG A 32 14.19 -4.15 -16.05
CA ARG A 32 15.05 -4.72 -17.10
C ARG A 32 15.63 -6.08 -16.71
N GLU A 33 15.97 -6.25 -15.44
CA GLU A 33 16.54 -7.48 -14.89
C GLU A 33 15.48 -8.52 -14.46
N GLY A 34 14.19 -8.24 -14.62
CA GLY A 34 13.10 -9.13 -14.19
C GLY A 34 12.97 -9.26 -12.67
N LYS A 35 13.59 -8.37 -11.89
CA LYS A 35 13.61 -8.39 -10.41
C LYS A 35 12.45 -7.57 -9.82
N THR A 36 11.25 -7.72 -10.37
CA THR A 36 10.07 -6.92 -9.97
C THR A 36 9.64 -7.14 -8.53
N HIS A 37 9.93 -8.31 -7.94
CA HIS A 37 9.69 -8.60 -6.52
C HIS A 37 10.43 -7.64 -5.57
N GLN A 38 11.49 -6.95 -6.02
CA GLN A 38 12.23 -5.97 -5.21
C GLN A 38 11.61 -4.56 -5.24
N LEU A 39 10.60 -4.32 -6.09
CA LEU A 39 9.99 -2.99 -6.24
C LEU A 39 9.34 -2.50 -4.94
N THR A 40 8.77 -3.40 -4.13
CA THR A 40 8.16 -3.04 -2.84
C THR A 40 9.19 -2.42 -1.89
N SER A 41 10.39 -3.00 -1.78
CA SER A 41 11.46 -2.43 -0.96
C SER A 41 11.96 -1.09 -1.49
N VAL A 42 11.98 -0.90 -2.82
CA VAL A 42 12.30 0.40 -3.43
C VAL A 42 11.26 1.44 -3.07
N MET A 43 9.95 1.11 -3.12
CA MET A 43 8.89 2.02 -2.69
C MET A 43 9.03 2.43 -1.23
N GLN A 44 9.24 1.46 -0.33
CA GLN A 44 9.38 1.71 1.12
C GLN A 44 10.55 2.64 1.44
N THR A 45 11.68 2.52 0.73
CA THR A 45 12.86 3.36 0.93
C THR A 45 12.75 4.73 0.25
N ASN A 46 11.86 4.89 -0.74
CA ASN A 46 11.66 6.13 -1.49
C ASN A 46 10.36 6.87 -1.11
N ARG A 47 9.82 6.66 0.10
CA ARG A 47 8.62 7.38 0.60
C ARG A 47 8.75 8.91 0.51
N LYS A 48 9.94 9.46 0.78
CA LYS A 48 10.21 10.91 0.65
C LYS A 48 10.04 11.43 -0.78
N ALA A 49 10.15 10.57 -1.77
CA ALA A 49 9.91 10.89 -3.18
C ALA A 49 8.45 10.69 -3.61
N GLY A 50 7.52 10.50 -2.66
CA GLY A 50 6.09 10.33 -2.92
C GLY A 50 5.66 8.90 -3.27
N MET A 51 6.56 7.90 -3.13
CA MET A 51 6.18 6.50 -3.31
C MET A 51 5.38 5.99 -2.10
N ILE A 52 4.35 5.19 -2.37
CA ILE A 52 3.44 4.65 -1.36
C ILE A 52 3.13 3.20 -1.75
N THR A 53 3.31 2.25 -0.83
CA THR A 53 2.86 0.86 -1.04
C THR A 53 1.36 0.74 -0.74
N MET A 54 0.67 -0.26 -1.31
CA MET A 54 -0.74 -0.46 -0.96
C MET A 54 -0.94 -0.66 0.55
N ASP A 55 -0.08 -1.45 1.19
CA ASP A 55 -0.11 -1.68 2.63
C ASP A 55 0.07 -0.39 3.46
N ASP A 56 0.96 0.52 3.04
CA ASP A 56 1.12 1.81 3.70
C ASP A 56 -0.12 2.69 3.52
N ALA A 57 -0.76 2.67 2.33
CA ALA A 57 -2.00 3.39 2.08
C ALA A 57 -3.16 2.88 2.95
N LEU A 58 -3.29 1.56 3.13
CA LEU A 58 -4.29 0.97 4.01
C LEU A 58 -4.06 1.36 5.48
N LEU A 59 -2.81 1.30 5.95
CA LEU A 59 -2.47 1.73 7.32
C LEU A 59 -2.78 3.21 7.55
N GLN A 60 -2.55 4.06 6.55
CA GLN A 60 -2.89 5.47 6.64
C GLN A 60 -4.41 5.68 6.76
N LEU A 61 -5.21 5.00 5.94
CA LEU A 61 -6.67 5.08 6.00
C LEU A 61 -7.22 4.56 7.34
N TYR A 62 -6.60 3.51 7.89
CA TYR A 62 -6.94 2.98 9.21
C TYR A 62 -6.62 3.95 10.34
N ALA A 63 -5.43 4.57 10.31
CA ALA A 63 -5.04 5.59 11.28
C ALA A 63 -5.95 6.83 11.23
N GLN A 64 -6.59 7.09 10.09
CA GLN A 64 -7.60 8.14 9.90
C GLN A 64 -9.03 7.68 10.25
N HIS A 65 -9.20 6.46 10.77
CA HIS A 65 -10.49 5.83 11.06
C HIS A 65 -11.44 5.74 9.85
N SER A 66 -10.91 5.81 8.63
CA SER A 66 -11.71 5.73 7.40
C SER A 66 -12.11 4.29 7.08
N ILE A 67 -11.30 3.31 7.49
CA ILE A 67 -11.53 1.87 7.30
C ILE A 67 -11.31 1.11 8.61
N SER A 68 -11.94 -0.05 8.76
CA SER A 68 -11.81 -0.92 9.92
C SER A 68 -10.55 -1.80 9.85
N LYS A 69 -10.14 -2.37 10.99
CA LYS A 69 -9.03 -3.33 11.07
C LYS A 69 -9.27 -4.54 10.14
N ASP A 70 -10.50 -5.04 10.09
CA ASP A 70 -10.86 -6.16 9.23
C ASP A 70 -10.71 -5.81 7.75
N GLN A 71 -11.10 -4.59 7.36
CA GLN A 71 -10.88 -4.09 6.00
C GLN A 71 -9.39 -3.97 5.68
N VAL A 72 -8.56 -3.52 6.61
CA VAL A 72 -7.10 -3.51 6.39
C VAL A 72 -6.57 -4.92 6.11
N LEU A 73 -6.94 -5.90 6.94
CA LEU A 73 -6.45 -7.28 6.79
C LEU A 73 -6.97 -7.96 5.53
N GLN A 74 -8.23 -7.68 5.14
CA GLN A 74 -8.84 -8.26 3.94
C GLN A 74 -8.17 -7.77 2.65
N PHE A 75 -7.73 -6.50 2.61
CA PHE A 75 -7.20 -5.87 1.40
C PHE A 75 -5.67 -5.76 1.38
N ALA A 76 -4.98 -6.12 2.46
CA ALA A 76 -3.51 -6.12 2.53
C ALA A 76 -2.87 -7.07 1.51
N GLN A 77 -1.74 -6.66 0.95
CA GLN A 77 -0.89 -7.52 0.10
C GLN A 77 -0.15 -8.55 0.95
N ASP A 78 0.35 -8.16 2.12
CA ASP A 78 0.98 -9.05 3.11
C ASP A 78 0.16 -9.05 4.41
N GLN A 79 -0.79 -9.99 4.52
CA GLN A 79 -1.70 -10.09 5.66
C GLN A 79 -0.98 -10.38 6.98
N GLU A 80 0.08 -11.18 6.96
CA GLU A 80 0.85 -11.55 8.17
C GLU A 80 1.62 -10.33 8.68
N SER A 81 2.34 -9.63 7.81
CA SER A 81 3.02 -8.38 8.16
C SER A 81 2.03 -7.33 8.67
N MET A 82 0.88 -7.21 8.02
CA MET A 82 -0.15 -6.26 8.39
C MET A 82 -0.77 -6.56 9.75
N LYS A 83 -1.05 -7.84 10.03
CA LYS A 83 -1.57 -8.30 11.32
C LYS A 83 -0.61 -7.95 12.45
N MET A 84 0.69 -8.16 12.25
CA MET A 84 1.72 -7.81 13.25
C MET A 84 1.79 -6.31 13.52
N LYS A 85 1.56 -5.46 12.50
CA LYS A 85 1.54 -3.98 12.67
C LYS A 85 0.29 -3.45 13.36
N LEU A 86 -0.80 -4.23 13.39
CA LEU A 86 -2.10 -3.86 13.95
C LEU A 86 -2.35 -4.50 15.33
N MET A 87 -1.39 -5.25 15.86
CA MET A 87 -1.36 -5.71 17.25
C MET A 87 -0.79 -4.60 18.15
#